data_AF-Q6MMC8-F1
#
_entry.id   AF-Q6MMC8-F1
#
_cell.length_a   1.000
_cell.length_b   1.000
_cell.length_c   1.000
_cell.angle_alpha   90.00
_cell.angle_beta   90.00
_cell.angle_gamma   90.00
#
_symmetry.space_group_name_H-M   'P 1'
#
loop_
_entity.id
_entity.type
_entity.pdbx_description
1 polymer ?
#
loop_
_entity_poly.entity_id
_entity_poly.type
_entity_poly.pdbx_seq_one_letter_code
_entity_poly.pdbx_strand_id
1 'polypeptide(L)'
;MKRKRIPTQKELEDNFSSWKSVSKEKVAAINARNEVLRREKEKKEAKFTARLTQADFEGFKAVAERKGIPYQTLLGFVIHAYVQGSLVDVEEIRKVFPALKLKKEA
;
A
#
# COMPACT_ATOMS: atom_id res chain seq x y z
N MET A 1 -2.30 -8.64 -24.52
CA MET A 1 -3.43 -9.27 -23.81
C MET A 1 -4.56 -8.26 -23.67
N LYS A 2 -5.71 -8.47 -24.33
CA LYS A 2 -6.88 -7.58 -24.16
C LYS A 2 -7.54 -7.87 -22.82
N ARG A 3 -7.61 -6.90 -21.90
CA ARG A 3 -8.40 -7.05 -20.66
C ARG A 3 -9.87 -7.10 -21.04
N LYS A 4 -10.57 -8.18 -20.68
CA LYS A 4 -12.04 -8.24 -20.84
C LYS A 4 -12.68 -7.24 -19.88
N ARG A 5 -13.60 -6.42 -20.39
CA ARG A 5 -14.44 -5.50 -19.60
C ARG A 5 -15.23 -6.33 -18.57
N ILE A 6 -15.29 -5.87 -17.33
CA ILE A 6 -16.13 -6.46 -16.28
C ILE A 6 -17.59 -6.02 -16.58
N PRO A 7 -18.57 -6.94 -16.59
CA PRO A 7 -19.97 -6.59 -16.79
C PRO A 7 -20.48 -5.65 -15.70
N THR A 8 -21.41 -4.77 -16.09
CA THR A 8 -22.14 -3.90 -15.16
C THR A 8 -23.23 -4.67 -14.43
N GLN A 9 -23.72 -4.14 -13.30
CA GLN A 9 -24.74 -4.79 -12.49
C GLN A 9 -26.01 -5.11 -13.29
N LYS A 10 -26.51 -4.17 -14.09
CA LYS A 10 -27.69 -4.35 -14.93
C LYS A 10 -27.50 -5.47 -15.98
N GLU A 11 -26.32 -5.54 -16.60
CA GLU A 11 -25.97 -6.62 -17.54
C GLU A 11 -25.91 -8.00 -16.85
N LEU A 12 -25.60 -8.07 -15.55
CA LEU A 12 -25.61 -9.32 -14.79
C LEU A 12 -27.04 -9.74 -14.41
N GLU A 13 -27.85 -8.78 -13.98
CA GLU A 13 -29.27 -8.99 -13.62
C GLU A 13 -30.08 -9.49 -14.83
N ASP A 14 -29.91 -8.84 -15.99
CA ASP A 14 -30.59 -9.22 -17.24
C ASP A 14 -30.17 -10.62 -17.74
N ASN A 15 -28.97 -11.07 -17.38
CA ASN A 15 -28.40 -12.35 -17.84
C ASN A 15 -28.49 -13.47 -16.79
N PHE A 16 -28.98 -13.16 -15.58
CA PHE A 16 -29.02 -14.07 -14.43
C PHE A 16 -29.77 -15.37 -14.74
N SER A 17 -30.89 -15.28 -15.45
CA SER A 17 -31.72 -16.43 -15.83
C SER A 17 -31.00 -17.47 -16.69
N SER A 18 -29.89 -17.08 -17.34
CA SER A 18 -29.11 -17.97 -18.21
C SER A 18 -27.99 -18.72 -17.47
N TRP A 19 -27.77 -18.43 -16.19
CA TRP A 19 -26.62 -18.96 -15.46
C TRP A 19 -26.83 -20.43 -15.10
N LYS A 20 -25.78 -21.23 -15.34
CA LYS A 20 -25.73 -22.64 -14.97
C LYS A 20 -24.77 -22.82 -13.81
N SER A 21 -25.12 -23.72 -12.89
CA SER A 21 -24.24 -24.12 -11.81
C SER A 21 -22.94 -24.70 -12.40
N VAL A 22 -21.82 -24.26 -11.83
CA VAL A 22 -20.51 -24.80 -12.20
C VAL A 22 -20.35 -26.19 -11.60
N SER A 23 -19.66 -27.10 -12.29
CA SER A 23 -19.39 -28.44 -11.74
C SER A 23 -18.63 -28.34 -10.41
N LYS A 24 -18.91 -29.26 -9.49
CA LYS A 24 -18.29 -29.28 -8.14
C LYS A 24 -16.76 -29.28 -8.22
N GLU A 25 -16.18 -29.96 -9.21
CA GLU A 25 -14.74 -30.02 -9.47
C GLU A 25 -14.16 -28.65 -9.84
N LYS A 26 -14.84 -27.88 -10.71
CA LYS A 26 -14.41 -26.52 -11.07
C LYS A 26 -14.52 -25.57 -9.88
N VAL A 27 -15.56 -25.70 -9.07
CA VAL A 27 -15.71 -24.91 -7.83
C VAL A 27 -14.57 -25.20 -6.86
N ALA A 28 -14.24 -26.48 -6.64
CA ALA A 28 -13.15 -26.89 -5.79
C ALA A 28 -11.79 -26.34 -6.29
N ALA A 29 -11.53 -26.42 -7.60
CA ALA A 29 -10.31 -25.87 -8.20
C ALA A 29 -10.20 -24.34 -8.06
N ILE A 30 -11.30 -23.61 -8.26
CA ILE A 30 -11.34 -22.15 -8.09
C ILE A 30 -11.12 -21.78 -6.62
N ASN A 31 -11.76 -22.48 -5.69
CA ASN A 31 -11.61 -22.23 -4.26
C ASN A 31 -10.20 -22.52 -3.78
N ALA A 32 -9.60 -23.64 -4.19
CA ALA A 32 -8.21 -23.97 -3.88
C ALA A 32 -7.24 -22.88 -4.40
N ARG A 33 -7.43 -22.43 -5.64
CA ARG A 33 -6.64 -21.31 -6.21
C ARG A 33 -6.80 -20.03 -5.40
N ASN A 34 -8.03 -19.67 -5.05
CA ASN A 34 -8.31 -18.47 -4.26
C ASN A 34 -7.72 -18.57 -2.86
N GLU A 35 -7.72 -19.76 -2.25
CA GLU A 35 -7.13 -19.99 -0.94
C GLU A 35 -5.61 -19.80 -0.95
N VAL A 36 -4.91 -20.28 -1.98
CA VAL A 36 -3.47 -20.05 -2.17
C VAL A 36 -3.19 -18.55 -2.27
N LEU A 37 -3.92 -17.84 -3.13
CA LEU A 37 -3.77 -16.38 -3.28
C LEU A 37 -4.05 -15.62 -1.98
N ARG A 38 -5.07 -16.05 -1.23
CA ARG A 38 -5.42 -15.48 0.08
C ARG A 38 -4.28 -15.65 1.07
N ARG A 39 -3.74 -16.87 1.20
CA ARG A 39 -2.61 -17.18 2.10
C ARG A 39 -1.34 -16.40 1.72
N GLU A 40 -1.07 -16.23 0.43
CA GLU A 40 0.07 -15.43 -0.03
C GLU A 40 -0.10 -13.94 0.29
N LYS A 41 -1.33 -13.41 0.17
CA LYS A 41 -1.65 -12.02 0.52
C LYS A 41 -1.54 -11.79 2.03
N GLU A 42 -2.08 -12.72 2.84
CA GLU A 42 -1.99 -12.67 4.30
C GLU A 42 -0.53 -12.69 4.80
N LYS A 43 0.34 -13.51 4.19
CA LYS A 43 1.78 -13.52 4.53
C LYS A 43 2.49 -12.20 4.23
N LYS A 44 1.97 -11.40 3.30
CA LYS A 44 2.56 -10.12 2.87
C LYS A 44 1.99 -8.91 3.62
N GLU A 45 0.83 -9.06 4.26
CA GLU A 45 0.14 -7.97 4.94
C GLU A 45 0.48 -7.96 6.45
N ALA A 46 1.37 -7.06 6.86
CA ALA A 46 1.55 -6.70 8.26
C ALA A 46 0.74 -5.44 8.59
N LYS A 47 -0.03 -5.45 9.68
CA LYS A 47 -0.76 -4.28 10.18
C LYS A 47 0.11 -3.50 11.16
N PHE A 48 0.14 -2.18 11.02
CA PHE A 48 0.88 -1.29 11.90
C PHE A 48 -0.07 -0.23 12.48
N THR A 49 -0.09 -0.12 13.82
CA THR A 49 -0.83 0.91 14.56
C THR A 49 0.15 1.61 15.49
N ALA A 50 0.27 2.93 15.37
CA ALA A 50 1.10 3.74 16.25
C ALA A 50 0.33 4.97 16.75
N ARG A 51 0.71 5.47 17.92
CA ARG A 51 0.24 6.75 18.45
C ARG A 51 1.25 7.84 18.08
N LEU A 52 0.75 8.94 17.56
CA LEU A 52 1.52 10.13 17.20
C LEU A 52 0.85 11.33 17.85
N THR A 53 1.61 12.40 18.05
CA THR A 53 0.98 13.69 18.37
C THR A 53 0.20 14.18 17.14
N GLN A 54 -0.82 15.00 17.36
CA GLN A 54 -1.60 15.58 16.25
C GLN A 54 -0.71 16.40 15.31
N ALA A 55 0.20 17.19 15.89
CA ALA A 55 1.14 18.02 15.14
C ALA A 55 2.07 17.19 14.24
N ASP A 56 2.62 16.09 14.75
CA ASP A 56 3.49 15.21 13.94
C ASP A 56 2.71 14.53 12.82
N PHE A 57 1.48 14.11 13.09
CA PHE A 57 0.64 13.46 12.08
C PHE A 57 0.25 14.41 10.94
N GLU A 58 -0.09 15.65 11.27
CA GLU A 58 -0.36 16.70 10.29
C GLU A 58 0.88 17.08 9.49
N GLY A 59 2.02 17.25 10.16
CA GLY A 59 3.30 17.51 9.50
C GLY A 59 3.69 16.38 8.53
N PHE A 60 3.47 15.14 8.93
CA PHE A 60 3.73 13.97 8.09
C PHE A 60 2.80 13.92 6.87
N LYS A 61 1.51 14.22 7.02
CA LYS A 61 0.56 14.33 5.90
C LYS A 61 0.98 15.43 4.92
N ALA A 62 1.38 16.59 5.42
CA ALA A 62 1.82 17.69 4.57
C ALA A 62 3.07 17.32 3.74
N VAL A 63 4.00 16.53 4.30
CA VAL A 63 5.15 16.00 3.53
C VAL A 63 4.69 15.06 2.41
N ALA A 64 3.73 14.17 2.70
CA ALA A 64 3.19 13.24 1.73
C ALA A 64 2.45 13.97 0.59
N GLU A 65 1.65 14.99 0.93
CA GLU A 65 0.95 15.84 -0.02
C GLU A 65 1.92 16.60 -0.93
N ARG A 66 2.98 17.20 -0.39
CA ARG A 66 4.03 17.85 -1.19
C ARG A 66 4.72 16.87 -2.17
N LYS A 67 4.81 15.59 -1.80
CA LYS A 67 5.33 14.52 -2.66
C LYS A 67 4.29 13.95 -3.63
N GLY A 68 3.02 14.36 -3.53
CA GLY A 68 1.93 13.86 -4.35
C GLY A 68 1.58 12.40 -4.09
N ILE A 69 1.87 11.88 -2.89
CA ILE A 69 1.62 10.48 -2.52
C ILE A 69 0.75 10.37 -1.26
N PRO A 70 -0.01 9.28 -1.08
CA PRO A 70 -0.71 9.04 0.17
C PRO A 70 0.25 8.93 1.36
N TYR A 71 -0.15 9.40 2.53
CA TYR A 71 0.69 9.33 3.73
C TYR A 71 1.02 7.88 4.11
N GLN A 72 0.12 6.92 3.85
CA GLN A 72 0.39 5.49 4.08
C GLN A 72 1.54 4.99 3.20
N THR A 73 1.63 5.49 1.97
CA THR A 73 2.72 5.16 1.04
C THR A 73 4.05 5.74 1.53
N LEU A 74 4.03 7.00 2.00
CA LEU A 74 5.21 7.61 2.62
C LEU A 74 5.66 6.82 3.86
N LEU A 75 4.72 6.37 4.69
CA LEU A 75 5.02 5.59 5.89
C LEU A 75 5.70 4.26 5.54
N GLY A 76 5.18 3.54 4.55
CA GLY A 76 5.80 2.32 4.06
C GLY A 76 7.21 2.55 3.52
N PHE A 77 7.41 3.64 2.76
CA PHE A 77 8.73 4.03 2.27
C PHE A 77 9.72 4.32 3.41
N VAL A 78 9.30 5.08 4.43
CA VAL A 78 10.15 5.40 5.59
C VAL A 78 10.57 4.13 6.33
N ILE A 79 9.63 3.21 6.59
CA ILE A 79 9.93 1.93 7.24
C ILE A 79 10.92 1.11 6.40
N HIS A 80 10.68 1.00 5.09
CA HIS A 80 11.56 0.26 4.18
C HIS A 80 12.97 0.87 4.14
N ALA A 81 13.06 2.19 3.97
CA ALA A 81 14.32 2.91 3.93
C ALA A 81 15.10 2.78 5.24
N TYR A 82 14.40 2.82 6.39
CA TYR A 82 15.00 2.63 7.71
C TYR A 82 15.57 1.22 7.88
N VAL A 83 14.81 0.17 7.54
CA VAL A 83 15.28 -1.23 7.63
C VAL A 83 16.46 -1.49 6.69
N GLN A 84 16.51 -0.83 5.54
CA GLN A 84 17.63 -0.92 4.59
C GLN A 84 18.86 -0.08 4.98
N GLY A 85 18.78 0.73 6.04
CA GLY A 85 19.86 1.64 6.44
C GLY A 85 20.08 2.81 5.47
N SER A 86 19.10 3.13 4.63
CA SER A 86 19.17 4.21 3.64
C SER A 86 18.52 5.52 4.13
N LEU A 87 17.83 5.49 5.27
CA LEU A 87 17.31 6.69 5.91
C LEU A 87 18.44 7.38 6.69
N VAL A 88 18.89 8.53 6.20
CA VAL A 88 20.02 9.25 6.81
C VAL A 88 19.53 10.19 7.91
N ASP A 89 20.15 10.13 9.08
CA ASP A 89 19.91 11.08 10.15
C ASP A 89 20.60 12.43 9.81
N VAL A 90 19.79 13.47 9.69
CA VAL A 90 20.26 14.82 9.38
C VAL A 90 21.11 15.39 10.53
N GLU A 91 20.89 14.97 11.77
CA GLU A 91 21.75 15.35 12.90
C GLU A 91 23.12 14.69 12.84
N GLU A 92 23.19 13.44 12.37
CA GLU A 92 24.45 12.74 12.18
C GLU A 92 25.28 13.38 11.06
N ILE A 93 24.64 13.75 9.94
CA ILE A 93 25.29 14.56 8.90
C ILE A 93 25.82 15.89 9.45
N ARG A 94 25.05 16.59 10.30
CA ARG A 94 25.47 17.88 10.88
C ARG A 94 26.68 17.76 11.81
N LYS A 95 26.80 16.65 12.55
CA LYS A 95 27.96 16.37 13.42
C LYS A 95 29.24 16.15 12.60
N VAL A 96 29.12 15.46 11.47
CA VAL A 96 30.25 15.15 10.58
C VAL A 96 30.61 16.34 9.69
N PHE A 97 29.63 17.16 9.31
CA PHE A 97 29.81 18.33 8.46
C PHE A 97 29.29 19.62 9.13
N PRO A 98 30.03 20.17 10.12
CA PRO A 98 29.65 21.42 10.79
C PRO A 98 29.58 22.64 9.83
N ALA A 99 30.16 22.55 8.62
CA ALA A 99 30.16 23.62 7.61
C ALA A 99 28.94 23.61 6.66
N LEU A 100 28.13 22.54 6.66
CA LEU A 100 26.94 22.45 5.81
C LEU A 100 25.81 23.30 6.44
N LYS A 101 25.85 24.61 6.19
CA LYS A 101 24.71 25.52 6.38
C LYS A 101 23.61 25.14 5.38
N LEU A 102 22.94 24.01 5.60
CA LEU A 102 21.72 23.66 4.88
C LEU A 102 20.67 24.70 5.27
N LYS A 103 20.45 25.67 4.37
CA LYS A 103 19.45 26.71 4.54
C LYS A 103 18.11 26.04 4.81
N LYS A 104 17.51 26.42 5.93
CA LYS A 104 16.11 26.14 6.25
C LYS A 104 15.29 26.99 5.28
N GLU A 105 14.83 26.42 4.17
CA GLU A 105 13.80 27.08 3.37
C GLU A 105 12.52 27.09 4.22
N ALA A 106 12.04 28.32 4.44
CA ALA A 106 10.88 28.65 5.25
C ALA A 106 9.58 28.22 4.56
#